data_AF-A0ABD3NKN5-F1
#
_entry.id   AF-A0ABD3NKN5-F1
#
_cell.length_a   1.000
_cell.length_b   1.000
_cell.length_c   1.000
_cell.angle_alpha   90.00
_cell.angle_beta   90.00
_cell.angle_gamma   90.00
#
_symmetry.space_group_name_H-M   'P 1'
#
loop_
_entity.id
_entity.type
_entity.pdbx_description
1 polymer ?
#
loop_
_entity_poly.entity_id
_entity_poly.type
_entity_poly.pdbx_seq_one_letter_code
_entity_poly.pdbx_strand_id
1 'polypeptide(L)'
;MIHHEPPLPVRMALVSTTTALATPSFPALGFLYAVLRLTVPDADLRKAMEGRWGTLLSFTTWTVLPTLYHGSIASLILPCALSNAVVAGGMYGLIDVASGGPTGQMKQLYNTPILGSGIGASVGYLAPHYVYGPALELYGFEGMKQSISYILSAPLVTEVSVVTGAVAGMILHPLLYYPIHGVSGVHWGYFSGLTLAASAMGMYYVYYGRETVGLPVPEGSFIDAKQFELVNAVLRYNQYTHQVETYSVQSGSFVGSQQKYLEGLQIAEAARMYSKNGNAVFDDRMLSFIYNYWDVKLKSRYADHVLDVKSLNDLNQIQGSLAVTDGIVAALMARSTRTSCDTKLDVQPIIERVDSLRADSKRRRKQFTRSTLEEVCIAVELLMALKNTTDNQDDMKSLVAPELEQFIRKTSPNVILYASEEICPGVSIESQLHAYKWNPTSLDVAYSNWYKLRKKQRENRISTAAVIACAFLSVVALAFGRT
;
A
#
# COMPACT_ATOMS: atom_id res chain seq x y z
N MET A 1 -26.36 -34.62 -42.67
CA MET A 1 -27.56 -34.09 -41.98
C MET A 1 -27.26 -32.66 -41.57
N ILE A 2 -28.09 -31.69 -41.96
CA ILE A 2 -27.97 -30.32 -41.46
C ILE A 2 -28.56 -30.36 -40.05
N HIS A 3 -27.72 -30.21 -39.02
CA HIS A 3 -28.21 -30.01 -37.67
C HIS A 3 -28.83 -28.61 -37.62
N HIS A 4 -30.16 -28.56 -37.62
CA HIS A 4 -30.91 -27.30 -37.50
C HIS A 4 -30.76 -26.67 -36.11
N GLU A 5 -30.35 -27.45 -35.12
CA GLU A 5 -30.13 -27.03 -33.75
C GLU A 5 -28.65 -27.03 -33.37
N PRO A 6 -28.19 -26.08 -32.55
CA PRO A 6 -26.87 -26.13 -31.93
C PRO A 6 -26.76 -27.35 -31.01
N PRO A 7 -25.61 -28.03 -30.94
CA PRO A 7 -25.44 -29.17 -30.05
C PRO A 7 -25.51 -28.74 -28.58
N LEU A 8 -25.94 -29.66 -27.70
CA LEU A 8 -26.18 -29.38 -26.27
C LEU A 8 -25.02 -28.63 -25.57
N PRO A 9 -23.73 -29.00 -25.75
CA PRO A 9 -22.63 -28.27 -25.12
C PRO A 9 -22.58 -26.78 -25.52
N VAL A 10 -22.97 -26.45 -26.75
CA VAL A 10 -23.00 -25.08 -27.27
C VAL A 10 -24.17 -24.31 -26.67
N ARG A 11 -25.35 -24.95 -26.53
CA ARG A 11 -26.50 -24.34 -25.86
C ARG A 11 -26.22 -24.07 -24.38
N MET A 12 -25.62 -25.03 -23.67
CA MET A 12 -25.17 -24.86 -22.29
C MET A 12 -24.17 -23.71 -22.19
N ALA A 13 -23.17 -23.66 -23.06
CA ALA A 13 -22.17 -22.59 -23.07
C ALA A 13 -22.79 -21.22 -23.37
N LEU A 14 -23.77 -21.13 -24.25
CA LEU A 14 -24.53 -19.91 -24.53
C LEU A 14 -25.25 -19.42 -23.27
N VAL A 15 -26.01 -20.29 -22.61
CA VAL A 15 -26.68 -19.94 -21.35
C VAL A 15 -25.68 -19.51 -20.29
N SER A 16 -24.62 -20.31 -20.07
CA SER A 16 -23.54 -20.00 -19.13
C SER A 16 -22.91 -18.63 -19.40
N THR A 17 -22.49 -18.37 -20.63
CA THR A 17 -21.76 -17.15 -20.99
C THR A 17 -22.66 -15.92 -20.96
N THR A 18 -23.90 -16.03 -21.41
CA THR A 18 -24.88 -14.94 -21.29
C THR A 18 -25.20 -14.62 -19.83
N THR A 19 -25.37 -15.62 -18.97
CA THR A 19 -25.55 -15.39 -17.53
C THR A 19 -24.31 -14.75 -16.91
N ALA A 20 -23.11 -15.20 -17.28
CA ALA A 20 -21.86 -14.61 -16.81
C ALA A 20 -21.78 -13.13 -17.21
N LEU A 21 -21.92 -12.82 -18.50
CA LEU A 21 -21.89 -11.45 -19.03
C LEU A 21 -22.97 -10.54 -18.43
N ALA A 22 -24.12 -11.09 -18.05
CA ALA A 22 -25.21 -10.36 -17.41
C ALA A 22 -25.03 -10.22 -15.89
N THR A 23 -24.13 -10.97 -15.26
CA THR A 23 -23.94 -10.98 -13.80
C THR A 23 -23.67 -9.59 -13.21
N PRO A 24 -22.89 -8.68 -13.84
CA PRO A 24 -22.72 -7.31 -13.33
C PRO A 24 -24.04 -6.51 -13.31
N SER A 25 -25.07 -6.93 -14.05
CA SER A 25 -26.40 -6.30 -13.98
C SER A 25 -27.21 -6.76 -12.76
N PHE A 26 -26.87 -7.88 -12.13
CA PHE A 26 -27.68 -8.47 -11.07
C PHE A 26 -27.69 -7.60 -9.79
N PRO A 27 -26.56 -7.04 -9.31
CA PRO A 27 -26.60 -6.13 -8.16
C PRO A 27 -27.47 -4.90 -8.42
N ALA A 28 -27.51 -4.38 -9.65
CA ALA A 28 -28.35 -3.26 -10.04
C ALA A 28 -29.86 -3.61 -9.93
N LEU A 29 -30.24 -4.81 -10.40
CA LEU A 29 -31.59 -5.35 -10.25
C LEU A 29 -31.94 -5.61 -8.77
N GLY A 30 -31.01 -6.19 -8.00
CA GLY A 30 -31.17 -6.43 -6.57
C GLY A 30 -31.32 -5.15 -5.76
N PHE A 31 -30.59 -4.09 -6.13
CA PHE A 31 -30.73 -2.75 -5.55
C PHE A 31 -32.13 -2.19 -5.81
N LEU A 32 -32.60 -2.23 -7.06
CA LEU A 32 -33.96 -1.78 -7.40
C LEU A 32 -35.02 -2.56 -6.63
N TYR A 33 -34.87 -3.88 -6.52
CA TYR A 33 -35.78 -4.73 -5.76
C TYR A 33 -35.75 -4.41 -4.25
N ALA A 34 -34.57 -4.22 -3.66
CA ALA A 34 -34.44 -3.85 -2.26
C ALA A 34 -35.07 -2.47 -1.97
N VAL A 35 -34.83 -1.49 -2.83
CA VAL A 35 -35.46 -0.16 -2.74
C VAL A 35 -36.97 -0.28 -2.86
N LEU A 36 -37.47 -1.02 -3.85
CA LEU A 36 -38.90 -1.29 -3.99
C LEU A 36 -39.47 -1.91 -2.72
N ARG A 37 -38.84 -2.97 -2.21
CA ARG A 37 -39.34 -3.70 -1.05
C ARG A 37 -39.32 -2.87 0.25
N LEU A 38 -38.33 -2.00 0.42
CA LEU A 38 -38.23 -1.11 1.59
C LEU A 38 -39.17 0.10 1.49
N THR A 39 -39.53 0.52 0.27
CA THR A 39 -40.34 1.73 0.05
C THR A 39 -41.83 1.44 -0.16
N VAL A 40 -42.17 0.24 -0.65
CA VAL A 40 -43.55 -0.22 -0.86
C VAL A 40 -44.35 -0.51 0.42
N PRO A 41 -43.82 -0.76 1.64
CA PRO A 41 -44.66 -1.03 2.81
C PRO A 41 -45.53 0.14 3.24
N ASP A 42 -45.09 1.38 2.97
CA ASP A 42 -45.71 2.62 3.43
C ASP A 42 -46.45 3.34 2.29
N ALA A 43 -47.74 3.60 2.47
CA ALA A 43 -48.58 4.27 1.48
C ALA A 43 -48.19 5.75 1.26
N ASP A 44 -47.68 6.41 2.29
CA ASP A 44 -47.26 7.81 2.23
C ASP A 44 -45.90 7.95 1.54
N LEU A 45 -44.98 7.02 1.81
CA LEU A 45 -43.69 6.94 1.11
C LEU A 45 -43.89 6.56 -0.36
N ARG A 46 -44.85 5.68 -0.68
CA ARG A 46 -45.21 5.31 -2.05
C ARG A 46 -45.68 6.52 -2.86
N LYS A 47 -46.54 7.37 -2.27
CA LYS A 47 -46.94 8.67 -2.85
C LYS A 47 -45.77 9.64 -2.99
N ALA A 48 -44.88 9.70 -2.00
CA ALA A 48 -43.68 10.55 -2.07
C ALA A 48 -42.69 10.11 -3.17
N MET A 49 -42.80 8.87 -3.64
CA MET A 49 -41.96 8.30 -4.71
C MET A 49 -42.63 8.28 -6.09
N GLU A 50 -43.92 8.59 -6.20
CA GLU A 50 -44.57 8.83 -7.50
C GLU A 50 -43.84 9.99 -8.22
N GLY A 51 -43.21 9.69 -9.36
CA GLY A 51 -42.35 10.62 -10.11
C GLY A 51 -40.84 10.46 -9.86
N ARG A 52 -40.40 9.81 -8.77
CA ARG A 52 -38.97 9.56 -8.45
C ARG A 52 -38.45 8.21 -8.98
N TRP A 53 -39.35 7.33 -9.43
CA TRP A 53 -38.99 6.06 -10.08
C TRP A 53 -38.12 6.26 -11.33
N GLY A 54 -38.41 7.29 -12.12
CA GLY A 54 -37.58 7.68 -13.26
C GLY A 54 -36.16 8.01 -12.83
N THR A 55 -35.98 8.70 -11.69
CA THR A 55 -34.67 9.03 -11.13
C THR A 55 -33.93 7.80 -10.62
N LEU A 56 -34.60 6.89 -9.91
CA LEU A 56 -33.98 5.65 -9.44
C LEU A 56 -33.58 4.70 -10.58
N LEU A 57 -34.45 4.56 -11.58
CA LEU A 57 -34.15 3.78 -12.78
C LEU A 57 -33.02 4.44 -13.57
N SER A 58 -33.05 5.76 -13.73
CA SER A 58 -32.00 6.55 -14.37
C SER A 58 -30.67 6.40 -13.65
N PHE A 59 -30.62 6.56 -12.32
CA PHE A 59 -29.41 6.35 -11.52
C PHE A 59 -28.89 4.91 -11.64
N THR A 60 -29.77 3.92 -11.57
CA THR A 60 -29.38 2.52 -11.71
C THR A 60 -28.81 2.24 -13.11
N THR A 61 -29.41 2.80 -14.15
CA THR A 61 -29.02 2.56 -15.55
C THR A 61 -27.78 3.35 -15.96
N TRP A 62 -27.67 4.62 -15.55
CA TRP A 62 -26.60 5.54 -15.98
C TRP A 62 -25.44 5.62 -14.99
N THR A 63 -25.60 5.16 -13.75
CA THR A 63 -24.55 5.23 -12.73
C THR A 63 -24.16 3.84 -12.23
N VAL A 64 -25.11 3.06 -11.70
CA VAL A 64 -24.80 1.76 -11.09
C VAL A 64 -24.32 0.77 -12.15
N LEU A 65 -25.08 0.60 -13.23
CA LEU A 65 -24.76 -0.39 -14.27
C LEU A 65 -23.41 -0.13 -14.95
N PRO A 66 -23.07 1.09 -15.42
CA PRO A 66 -21.78 1.35 -16.03
C PRO A 66 -20.61 1.17 -15.05
N THR A 67 -20.84 1.45 -13.76
CA THR A 67 -19.86 1.21 -12.70
C THR A 67 -19.62 -0.28 -12.48
N LEU A 68 -20.66 -1.12 -12.51
CA LEU A 68 -20.50 -2.57 -12.36
C LEU A 68 -19.81 -3.23 -13.58
N TYR A 69 -20.00 -2.66 -14.77
CA TYR A 69 -19.26 -3.05 -16.00
C TYR A 69 -17.91 -2.35 -16.16
N HIS A 70 -17.49 -1.58 -15.16
CA HIS A 70 -16.19 -0.94 -15.15
C HIS A 70 -15.09 -1.98 -14.89
N GLY A 71 -13.96 -1.90 -15.60
CA GLY A 71 -12.96 -2.97 -15.67
C GLY A 71 -12.52 -3.54 -14.32
N SER A 72 -12.22 -2.67 -13.36
CA SER A 72 -11.90 -3.07 -11.99
C SER A 72 -13.01 -3.85 -11.32
N ILE A 73 -14.23 -3.31 -11.32
CA ILE A 73 -15.35 -3.89 -10.59
C ILE A 73 -15.85 -5.15 -11.28
N ALA A 74 -15.87 -5.18 -12.61
CA ALA A 74 -16.20 -6.37 -13.37
C ALA A 74 -15.23 -7.51 -13.02
N SER A 75 -13.92 -7.25 -12.97
CA SER A 75 -12.92 -8.26 -12.60
C SER A 75 -13.15 -8.84 -11.20
N LEU A 76 -13.61 -8.04 -10.23
CA LEU A 76 -14.01 -8.53 -8.89
C LEU A 76 -15.21 -9.47 -8.93
N ILE A 77 -16.14 -9.23 -9.86
CA ILE A 77 -17.36 -10.01 -10.01
C ILE A 77 -17.08 -11.32 -10.77
N LEU A 78 -15.92 -11.47 -11.40
CA LEU A 78 -15.59 -12.64 -12.22
C LEU A 78 -15.83 -13.99 -11.51
N PRO A 79 -15.39 -14.23 -10.26
CA PRO A 79 -15.62 -15.51 -9.60
C PRO A 79 -17.12 -15.79 -9.38
N CYS A 80 -17.90 -14.75 -9.08
CA CYS A 80 -19.36 -14.83 -8.98
C CYS A 80 -20.01 -15.08 -10.36
N ALA A 81 -19.50 -14.43 -11.43
CA ALA A 81 -19.99 -14.60 -12.79
C ALA A 81 -19.74 -16.03 -13.30
N LEU A 82 -18.55 -16.59 -13.05
CA LEU A 82 -18.24 -17.99 -13.37
C LEU A 82 -19.11 -18.95 -12.58
N SER A 83 -19.34 -18.68 -11.29
CA SER A 83 -20.23 -19.48 -10.46
C SER A 83 -21.66 -19.50 -11.00
N ASN A 84 -22.19 -18.33 -11.38
CA ASN A 84 -23.50 -18.22 -12.02
C ASN A 84 -23.54 -18.93 -13.37
N ALA A 85 -22.47 -18.83 -14.15
CA ALA A 85 -22.34 -19.49 -15.45
C ALA A 85 -22.43 -21.01 -15.33
N VAL A 86 -21.71 -21.58 -14.36
CA VAL A 86 -21.68 -23.03 -14.08
C VAL A 86 -23.08 -23.51 -13.68
N VAL A 87 -23.73 -22.81 -12.74
CA VAL A 87 -25.08 -23.19 -12.30
C VAL A 87 -26.10 -23.02 -13.42
N ALA A 88 -26.08 -21.92 -14.17
CA ALA A 88 -27.04 -21.67 -15.25
C ALA A 88 -26.93 -22.71 -16.37
N GLY A 89 -25.70 -22.99 -16.82
CA GLY A 89 -25.44 -24.02 -17.83
C GLY A 89 -25.81 -25.42 -17.34
N GLY A 90 -25.48 -25.75 -16.09
CA GLY A 90 -25.84 -27.02 -15.47
C GLY A 90 -27.35 -27.21 -15.37
N MET A 91 -28.08 -26.23 -14.85
CA MET A 91 -29.55 -26.26 -14.73
C MET A 91 -30.21 -26.36 -16.11
N TYR A 92 -29.76 -25.59 -17.09
CA TYR A 92 -30.25 -25.71 -18.46
C TYR A 92 -29.98 -27.10 -19.04
N GLY A 93 -28.76 -27.63 -18.90
CA GLY A 93 -28.38 -28.95 -19.39
C GLY A 93 -29.22 -30.07 -18.79
N LEU A 94 -29.50 -30.01 -17.48
CA LEU A 94 -30.39 -30.98 -16.82
C LEU A 94 -31.81 -30.93 -17.41
N ILE A 95 -32.35 -29.74 -17.62
CA ILE A 95 -33.69 -29.57 -18.19
C ILE A 95 -33.73 -30.02 -19.66
N ASP A 96 -32.69 -29.72 -20.44
CA ASP A 96 -32.53 -30.14 -21.84
C ASP A 96 -32.48 -31.66 -21.99
N VAL A 97 -31.66 -32.34 -21.18
CA VAL A 97 -31.58 -33.81 -21.16
C VAL A 97 -32.92 -34.42 -20.72
N ALA A 98 -33.56 -33.88 -19.67
CA ALA A 98 -34.84 -34.39 -19.18
C ALA A 98 -36.00 -34.19 -20.17
N SER A 99 -35.97 -33.11 -20.96
CA SER A 99 -37.04 -32.74 -21.90
C SER A 99 -36.88 -33.33 -23.30
N GLY A 100 -35.73 -33.96 -23.57
CA GLY A 100 -35.36 -34.42 -24.91
C GLY A 100 -35.00 -33.29 -25.88
N GLY A 101 -34.56 -32.13 -25.35
CA GLY A 101 -34.18 -30.96 -26.12
C GLY A 101 -35.32 -29.99 -26.48
N PRO A 102 -34.97 -28.86 -27.11
CA PRO A 102 -35.91 -27.76 -27.41
C PRO A 102 -36.99 -28.13 -28.44
N THR A 103 -36.78 -29.19 -29.23
CA THR A 103 -37.77 -29.78 -30.14
C THR A 103 -38.40 -31.07 -29.63
N GLY A 104 -38.08 -31.47 -28.40
CA GLY A 104 -38.60 -32.66 -27.74
C GLY A 104 -40.04 -32.52 -27.22
N GLN A 105 -40.42 -33.45 -26.35
CA GLN A 105 -41.80 -33.60 -25.87
C GLN A 105 -42.30 -32.39 -25.07
N MET A 106 -41.40 -31.65 -24.43
CA MET A 106 -41.72 -30.44 -23.66
C MET A 106 -41.37 -29.13 -24.39
N LYS A 107 -41.45 -29.09 -25.73
CA LYS A 107 -41.19 -27.88 -26.52
C LYS A 107 -41.93 -26.62 -26.02
N GLN A 108 -43.15 -26.79 -25.50
CA GLN A 108 -43.93 -25.67 -24.94
C GLN A 108 -43.22 -24.99 -23.76
N LEU A 109 -42.46 -25.73 -22.96
CA LEU A 109 -41.72 -25.20 -21.82
C LEU A 109 -40.65 -24.20 -22.27
N TYR A 110 -39.93 -24.51 -23.35
CA TYR A 110 -38.88 -23.66 -23.92
C TYR A 110 -39.41 -22.35 -24.54
N ASN A 111 -40.68 -22.32 -24.92
CA ASN A 111 -41.32 -21.12 -25.44
C ASN A 111 -41.79 -20.15 -24.35
N THR A 112 -41.74 -20.56 -23.08
CA THR A 112 -42.21 -19.74 -21.96
C THR A 112 -41.06 -19.04 -21.23
N PRO A 113 -41.24 -17.77 -20.83
CA PRO A 113 -40.27 -17.07 -19.98
C PRO A 113 -40.17 -17.67 -18.56
N ILE A 114 -41.11 -18.56 -18.20
CA ILE A 114 -41.14 -19.28 -16.93
C ILE A 114 -39.90 -20.17 -16.78
N LEU A 115 -39.46 -20.83 -17.86
CA LEU A 115 -38.23 -21.63 -17.85
C LEU A 115 -37.02 -20.77 -17.48
N GLY A 116 -36.88 -19.62 -18.12
CA GLY A 116 -35.85 -18.63 -17.80
C GLY A 116 -35.89 -18.21 -16.34
N SER A 117 -37.08 -17.85 -15.84
CA SER A 117 -37.29 -17.47 -14.44
C SER A 117 -36.89 -18.59 -13.47
N GLY A 118 -37.25 -19.84 -13.74
CA GLY A 118 -36.88 -20.99 -12.90
C GLY A 118 -35.38 -21.27 -12.86
N ILE A 119 -34.70 -21.22 -14.02
CA ILE A 119 -33.23 -21.33 -14.09
C ILE A 119 -32.59 -20.17 -13.33
N GLY A 120 -33.05 -18.94 -13.56
CA GLY A 120 -32.56 -17.75 -12.89
C GLY A 120 -32.72 -17.78 -11.37
N ALA A 121 -33.89 -18.18 -10.87
CA ALA A 121 -34.14 -18.37 -9.44
C ALA A 121 -33.20 -19.41 -8.83
N SER A 122 -32.96 -20.51 -9.55
CA SER A 122 -32.02 -21.56 -9.14
C SER A 122 -30.59 -21.05 -9.07
N VAL A 123 -30.16 -20.23 -10.03
CA VAL A 123 -28.85 -19.55 -10.01
C VAL A 123 -28.74 -18.63 -8.80
N GLY A 124 -29.75 -17.79 -8.57
CA GLY A 124 -29.82 -16.87 -7.42
C GLY A 124 -29.85 -17.57 -6.06
N TYR A 125 -30.23 -18.85 -6.01
CA TYR A 125 -30.14 -19.66 -4.80
C TYR A 125 -28.81 -20.41 -4.70
N LEU A 126 -28.52 -21.28 -5.68
CA LEU A 126 -27.45 -22.26 -5.61
C LEU A 126 -26.06 -21.64 -5.71
N ALA A 127 -25.86 -20.66 -6.61
CA ALA A 127 -24.54 -20.10 -6.83
C ALA A 127 -24.03 -19.35 -5.58
N PRO A 128 -24.81 -18.46 -4.94
CA PRO A 128 -24.39 -17.85 -3.68
C PRO A 128 -24.17 -18.87 -2.57
N HIS A 129 -25.08 -19.81 -2.37
CA HIS A 129 -25.04 -20.72 -1.21
C HIS A 129 -23.92 -21.75 -1.27
N TYR A 130 -23.56 -22.21 -2.48
CA TYR A 130 -22.69 -23.38 -2.61
C TYR A 130 -21.45 -23.14 -3.47
N VAL A 131 -21.45 -22.13 -4.34
CA VAL A 131 -20.40 -21.97 -5.37
C VAL A 131 -19.55 -20.71 -5.17
N TYR A 132 -20.14 -19.58 -4.76
CA TYR A 132 -19.41 -18.30 -4.60
C TYR A 132 -18.25 -18.41 -3.60
N GLY A 133 -18.48 -19.04 -2.46
CA GLY A 133 -17.46 -19.21 -1.42
C GLY A 133 -16.23 -19.95 -1.94
N PRO A 134 -16.36 -21.21 -2.41
CA PRO A 134 -15.27 -21.95 -3.02
C PRO A 134 -14.64 -21.25 -4.23
N ALA A 135 -15.42 -20.59 -5.08
CA ALA A 135 -14.91 -19.88 -6.23
C ALA A 135 -14.03 -18.69 -5.82
N LEU A 136 -14.43 -17.91 -4.82
CA LEU A 136 -13.60 -16.82 -4.31
C LEU A 136 -12.32 -17.34 -3.63
N GLU A 137 -12.39 -18.45 -2.90
CA GLU A 137 -11.19 -19.07 -2.31
C GLU A 137 -10.19 -19.53 -3.38
N LEU A 138 -10.65 -20.10 -4.49
CA LEU A 138 -9.79 -20.47 -5.64
C LEU A 138 -9.11 -19.26 -6.30
N TYR A 139 -9.68 -18.07 -6.15
CA TYR A 139 -9.11 -16.81 -6.62
C TYR A 139 -8.22 -16.12 -5.57
N GLY A 140 -7.86 -16.82 -4.49
CA GLY A 140 -6.95 -16.34 -3.45
C GLY A 140 -7.64 -15.60 -2.30
N PHE A 141 -8.98 -15.61 -2.23
CA PHE A 141 -9.72 -14.93 -1.16
C PHE A 141 -10.02 -15.87 0.01
N GLU A 142 -8.98 -16.23 0.79
CA GLU A 142 -9.15 -17.14 1.92
C GLU A 142 -10.16 -16.62 2.96
N GLY A 143 -11.03 -17.51 3.43
CA GLY A 143 -12.08 -17.22 4.41
C GLY A 143 -13.37 -16.65 3.82
N MET A 144 -13.41 -16.35 2.52
CA MET A 144 -14.62 -15.81 1.88
C MET A 144 -15.79 -16.77 1.89
N LYS A 145 -15.57 -18.09 1.95
CA LYS A 145 -16.66 -19.07 2.12
C LYS A 145 -17.45 -18.82 3.40
N GLN A 146 -16.75 -18.53 4.51
CA GLN A 146 -17.41 -18.25 5.79
C GLN A 146 -18.12 -16.89 5.75
N SER A 147 -17.48 -15.87 5.16
CA SER A 147 -18.07 -14.52 5.05
C SER A 147 -19.31 -14.50 4.17
N ILE A 148 -19.30 -15.20 3.03
CA ILE A 148 -20.50 -15.36 2.17
C ILE A 148 -21.58 -16.14 2.90
N SER A 149 -21.24 -17.25 3.55
CA SER A 149 -22.22 -18.04 4.30
C SER A 149 -22.88 -17.21 5.40
N TYR A 150 -22.12 -16.34 6.07
CA TYR A 150 -22.66 -15.39 7.05
C TYR A 150 -23.62 -14.38 6.39
N ILE A 151 -23.23 -13.77 5.27
CA ILE A 151 -24.09 -12.81 4.54
C ILE A 151 -25.40 -13.47 4.08
N LEU A 152 -25.34 -14.69 3.54
CA LEU A 152 -26.50 -15.42 3.04
C LEU A 152 -27.37 -16.02 4.15
N SER A 153 -26.86 -16.10 5.38
CA SER A 153 -27.68 -16.47 6.53
C SER A 153 -28.82 -15.47 6.80
N ALA A 154 -28.70 -14.23 6.30
CA ALA A 154 -29.76 -13.25 6.34
C ALA A 154 -30.87 -13.57 5.32
N PRO A 155 -32.11 -13.84 5.75
CA PRO A 155 -33.20 -14.26 4.84
C PRO A 155 -33.48 -13.26 3.72
N LEU A 156 -33.36 -11.96 4.02
CA LEU A 156 -33.56 -10.89 3.05
C LEU A 156 -32.56 -10.98 1.88
N VAL A 157 -31.30 -11.32 2.14
CA VAL A 157 -30.27 -11.38 1.11
C VAL A 157 -30.54 -12.56 0.18
N THR A 158 -30.90 -13.71 0.74
CA THR A 158 -31.29 -14.90 -0.03
C THR A 158 -32.50 -14.61 -0.89
N GLU A 159 -33.54 -13.96 -0.37
CA GLU A 159 -34.72 -13.61 -1.15
C GLU A 159 -34.41 -12.63 -2.27
N VAL A 160 -33.65 -11.56 -1.99
CA VAL A 160 -33.19 -10.60 -3.00
C VAL A 160 -32.43 -11.33 -4.11
N SER A 161 -31.55 -12.26 -3.78
CA SER A 161 -30.76 -13.01 -4.76
C SER A 161 -31.63 -13.90 -5.65
N VAL A 162 -32.57 -14.66 -5.06
CA VAL A 162 -33.49 -15.54 -5.80
C VAL A 162 -34.40 -14.75 -6.72
N VAL A 163 -35.02 -13.66 -6.23
CA VAL A 163 -35.93 -12.83 -7.04
C VAL A 163 -35.16 -12.13 -8.16
N THR A 164 -33.98 -11.60 -7.87
CA THR A 164 -33.11 -10.98 -8.88
C THR A 164 -32.73 -11.98 -9.96
N GLY A 165 -32.34 -13.19 -9.55
CA GLY A 165 -32.05 -14.29 -10.48
C GLY A 165 -33.26 -14.62 -11.36
N ALA A 166 -34.44 -14.74 -10.77
CA ALA A 166 -35.69 -15.02 -11.50
C ALA A 166 -36.00 -13.94 -12.56
N VAL A 167 -35.90 -12.65 -12.19
CA VAL A 167 -36.12 -11.53 -13.10
C VAL A 167 -35.07 -11.52 -14.21
N ALA A 168 -33.79 -11.73 -13.87
CA ALA A 168 -32.73 -11.81 -14.87
C ALA A 168 -32.97 -12.96 -15.85
N GLY A 169 -33.35 -14.14 -15.36
CA GLY A 169 -33.67 -15.29 -16.19
C GLY A 169 -34.86 -15.04 -17.11
N MET A 170 -35.89 -14.35 -16.63
CA MET A 170 -37.04 -13.92 -17.44
C MET A 170 -36.64 -12.97 -18.58
N ILE A 171 -35.69 -12.07 -18.34
CA ILE A 171 -35.18 -11.10 -19.34
C ILE A 171 -34.23 -11.77 -20.34
N LEU A 172 -33.34 -12.65 -19.88
CA LEU A 172 -32.32 -13.29 -20.71
C LEU A 172 -32.89 -14.39 -21.61
N HIS A 173 -33.95 -15.08 -21.17
CA HIS A 173 -34.52 -16.22 -21.92
C HIS A 173 -34.99 -15.86 -23.35
N PRO A 174 -35.75 -14.76 -23.58
CA PRO A 174 -36.08 -14.34 -24.94
C PRO A 174 -34.87 -14.01 -25.81
N LEU A 175 -33.79 -13.45 -25.22
CA LEU A 175 -32.57 -13.13 -25.96
C LEU A 175 -31.82 -14.39 -26.41
N LEU A 176 -31.90 -15.45 -25.61
CA LEU A 176 -31.28 -16.74 -25.88
C LEU A 176 -32.15 -17.68 -26.72
N TYR A 177 -33.43 -17.35 -26.93
CA TYR A 177 -34.40 -18.23 -27.60
C TYR A 177 -33.91 -18.71 -28.98
N TYR A 178 -33.55 -17.78 -29.88
CA TYR A 178 -33.09 -18.13 -31.23
C TYR A 178 -31.71 -18.81 -31.25
N PRO A 179 -30.71 -18.34 -30.48
CA PRO A 179 -29.45 -19.06 -30.34
C PRO A 179 -29.59 -20.50 -29.83
N ILE A 180 -30.60 -20.77 -28.99
CA ILE A 180 -30.87 -22.10 -28.41
C ILE A 180 -31.65 -23.01 -29.38
N HIS A 181 -32.72 -22.50 -30.00
CA HIS A 181 -33.57 -23.28 -30.91
C HIS A 181 -32.98 -23.46 -32.30
N GLY A 182 -31.95 -22.67 -32.61
CA GLY A 182 -31.35 -22.61 -33.92
C GLY A 182 -32.14 -21.73 -34.89
N VAL A 183 -31.41 -21.12 -35.83
CA VAL A 183 -32.00 -20.36 -36.93
C VAL A 183 -31.93 -21.21 -38.19
N SER A 184 -33.06 -21.32 -38.91
CA SER A 184 -33.12 -22.06 -40.17
C SER A 184 -32.13 -21.46 -41.18
N GLY A 185 -31.38 -22.32 -41.86
CA GLY A 185 -30.32 -21.93 -42.81
C GLY A 185 -28.93 -21.75 -42.20
N VAL A 186 -28.79 -21.74 -40.87
CA VAL A 186 -27.48 -21.68 -40.20
C VAL A 186 -26.91 -23.07 -39.99
N HIS A 187 -25.67 -23.28 -40.43
CA HIS A 187 -24.93 -24.52 -40.18
C HIS A 187 -24.26 -24.46 -38.81
N TRP A 188 -24.98 -24.91 -37.79
CA TRP A 188 -24.50 -24.84 -36.40
C TRP A 188 -23.20 -25.59 -36.15
N GLY A 189 -22.85 -26.61 -36.94
CA GLY A 189 -21.55 -27.27 -36.83
C GLY A 189 -20.36 -26.32 -36.97
N TYR A 190 -20.43 -25.35 -37.90
CA TYR A 190 -19.38 -24.34 -38.09
C TYR A 190 -19.60 -23.11 -37.20
N PHE A 191 -20.86 -22.70 -37.05
CA PHE A 191 -21.20 -21.50 -36.30
C PHE A 191 -21.00 -21.66 -34.79
N SER A 192 -21.01 -22.90 -34.28
CA SER A 192 -20.73 -23.20 -32.87
C SER A 192 -19.34 -22.72 -32.44
N GLY A 193 -18.31 -22.96 -33.24
CA GLY A 193 -16.95 -22.51 -32.94
C GLY A 193 -16.85 -20.98 -32.87
N LEU A 194 -17.46 -20.30 -33.85
CA LEU A 194 -17.51 -18.84 -33.88
C LEU A 194 -18.29 -18.26 -32.68
N THR A 195 -19.41 -18.89 -32.33
CA THR A 195 -20.24 -18.47 -31.20
C THR A 195 -19.49 -18.61 -29.88
N LEU A 196 -18.81 -19.75 -29.67
CA LEU A 196 -17.98 -19.97 -28.48
C LEU A 196 -16.81 -18.98 -28.43
N ALA A 197 -16.15 -18.70 -29.56
CA ALA A 197 -15.08 -17.71 -29.64
C ALA A 197 -15.60 -16.31 -29.31
N ALA A 198 -16.74 -15.90 -29.87
CA ALA A 198 -17.37 -14.62 -29.60
C ALA A 198 -17.77 -14.48 -28.12
N SER A 199 -18.33 -15.53 -27.51
CA SER A 199 -18.63 -15.55 -26.08
C SER A 199 -17.38 -15.46 -25.21
N ALA A 200 -16.31 -16.18 -25.56
CA ALA A 200 -15.04 -16.12 -24.85
C ALA A 200 -14.38 -14.73 -24.97
N MET A 201 -14.41 -14.13 -26.17
CA MET A 201 -13.94 -12.76 -26.40
C MET A 201 -14.76 -11.73 -25.63
N GLY A 202 -16.09 -11.90 -25.57
CA GLY A 202 -16.98 -11.05 -24.77
C GLY A 202 -16.65 -11.11 -23.28
N MET A 203 -16.46 -12.33 -22.75
CA MET A 203 -16.02 -12.54 -21.36
C MET A 203 -14.66 -11.90 -21.10
N TYR A 204 -13.69 -12.11 -22.00
CA TYR A 204 -12.38 -11.48 -21.90
C TYR A 204 -12.49 -9.96 -21.91
N TYR A 205 -13.28 -9.38 -22.82
CA TYR A 205 -13.45 -7.93 -22.92
C TYR A 205 -14.10 -7.32 -21.68
N VAL A 206 -15.12 -7.96 -21.11
CA VAL A 206 -15.84 -7.46 -19.92
C VAL A 206 -14.97 -7.59 -18.66
N TYR A 207 -14.28 -8.72 -18.48
CA TYR A 207 -13.63 -9.05 -17.22
C TYR A 207 -12.11 -8.78 -17.18
N TYR A 208 -11.43 -8.78 -18.33
CA TYR A 208 -9.97 -8.62 -18.41
C TYR A 208 -9.52 -7.46 -19.31
N GLY A 209 -10.24 -7.12 -20.38
CA GLY A 209 -9.81 -6.13 -21.39
C GLY A 209 -9.75 -4.66 -20.93
N ARG A 210 -9.87 -4.38 -19.62
CA ARG A 210 -10.01 -3.02 -19.05
C ARG A 210 -9.11 -2.82 -17.82
N GLU A 211 -7.87 -3.34 -17.86
CA GLU A 211 -6.87 -3.29 -16.77
C GLU A 211 -6.52 -1.87 -16.28
N THR A 212 -6.79 -0.83 -17.08
CA THR A 212 -6.35 0.54 -16.78
C THR A 212 -7.14 1.24 -15.68
N VAL A 213 -8.22 0.64 -15.18
CA VAL A 213 -8.95 1.20 -14.04
C VAL A 213 -8.80 0.31 -12.83
N GLY A 214 -8.05 0.76 -11.82
CA GLY A 214 -7.87 0.02 -10.57
C GLY A 214 -9.14 0.01 -9.71
N LEU A 215 -9.19 -0.92 -8.74
CA LEU A 215 -10.30 -1.07 -7.79
C LEU A 215 -10.55 0.22 -7.01
N PRO A 216 -11.82 0.64 -6.79
CA PRO A 216 -12.08 1.80 -5.95
C PRO A 216 -11.71 1.45 -4.51
N VAL A 217 -10.68 2.08 -3.96
CA VAL A 217 -10.27 1.92 -2.56
C VAL A 217 -10.18 3.31 -1.92
N PRO A 218 -10.48 3.44 -0.61
CA PRO A 218 -10.33 4.72 0.08
C PRO A 218 -8.91 5.27 -0.07
N GLU A 219 -8.76 6.58 -0.16
CA GLU A 219 -7.44 7.21 -0.23
C GLU A 219 -6.60 6.84 1.00
N GLY A 220 -5.34 6.46 0.78
CA GLY A 220 -4.43 6.03 1.85
C GLY A 220 -4.64 4.59 2.36
N SER A 221 -5.65 3.86 1.89
CA SER A 221 -5.89 2.47 2.31
C SER A 221 -4.99 1.43 1.64
N PHE A 222 -4.27 1.84 0.60
CA PHE A 222 -3.36 1.01 -0.19
C PHE A 222 -2.14 1.82 -0.60
N ILE A 223 -0.98 1.17 -0.61
CA ILE A 223 0.28 1.73 -1.11
C ILE A 223 0.89 0.72 -2.07
N ASP A 224 1.15 1.12 -3.31
CA ASP A 224 1.82 0.27 -4.30
C ASP A 224 3.25 -0.05 -3.84
N ALA A 225 3.72 -1.28 -4.09
CA ALA A 225 5.10 -1.68 -3.82
C ALA A 225 6.14 -0.68 -4.35
N LYS A 226 5.90 -0.07 -5.52
CA LYS A 226 6.79 0.96 -6.10
C LYS A 226 6.78 2.26 -5.32
N GLN A 227 5.65 2.59 -4.69
CA GLN A 227 5.47 3.79 -3.87
C GLN A 227 5.95 3.57 -2.44
N PHE A 228 5.95 2.33 -1.96
CA PHE A 228 6.31 2.00 -0.59
C PHE A 228 7.77 2.39 -0.28
N GLU A 229 8.67 2.30 -1.25
CA GLU A 229 10.05 2.80 -1.12
C GLU A 229 10.12 4.30 -0.78
N LEU A 230 9.13 5.09 -1.21
CA LEU A 230 9.05 6.53 -0.99
C LEU A 230 8.38 6.89 0.35
N VAL A 231 7.45 6.06 0.82
CA VAL A 231 6.64 6.32 2.03
C VAL A 231 7.50 6.41 3.28
N ASN A 232 8.55 5.59 3.34
CA ASN A 232 9.53 5.58 4.42
C ASN A 232 10.83 6.29 4.03
N ALA A 233 10.81 7.12 2.99
CA ALA A 233 12.01 7.82 2.55
C ALA A 233 12.34 9.04 3.43
N VAL A 234 13.63 9.35 3.49
CA VAL A 234 14.21 10.48 4.22
C VAL A 234 15.16 11.25 3.32
N LEU A 235 15.44 12.51 3.66
CA LEU A 235 16.47 13.29 2.96
C LEU A 235 17.86 13.00 3.53
N ARG A 236 18.78 12.58 2.66
CA ARG A 236 20.13 12.17 3.03
C ARG A 236 21.17 12.87 2.13
N TYR A 237 22.35 13.17 2.66
CA TYR A 237 23.42 13.74 1.85
C TYR A 237 24.17 12.62 1.12
N ASN A 238 24.18 12.67 -0.21
CA ASN A 238 24.89 11.71 -1.04
C ASN A 238 26.33 12.20 -1.28
N GLN A 239 27.32 11.47 -0.76
CA GLN A 239 28.73 11.84 -0.90
C GLN A 239 29.24 11.74 -2.34
N TYR A 240 28.61 10.93 -3.20
CA TYR A 240 29.03 10.76 -4.59
C TYR A 240 28.55 11.92 -5.48
N THR A 241 27.32 12.38 -5.28
CA THR A 241 26.74 13.48 -6.06
C THR A 241 26.92 14.84 -5.40
N HIS A 242 27.32 14.85 -4.12
CA HIS A 242 27.41 16.03 -3.26
C HIS A 242 26.08 16.79 -3.11
N GLN A 243 24.95 16.09 -3.25
CA GLN A 243 23.60 16.66 -3.16
C GLN A 243 22.78 15.98 -2.06
N VAL A 244 21.74 16.69 -1.59
CA VAL A 244 20.74 16.09 -0.71
C VAL A 244 19.69 15.41 -1.58
N GLU A 245 19.55 14.10 -1.41
CA GLU A 245 18.72 13.24 -2.23
C GLU A 245 17.75 12.44 -1.34
N THR A 246 16.74 11.86 -1.98
CA THR A 246 15.75 11.01 -1.32
C THR A 246 16.35 9.62 -1.14
N TYR A 247 16.41 9.17 0.11
CA TYR A 247 16.95 7.88 0.51
C TYR A 247 15.84 7.01 1.09
N SER A 248 15.63 5.82 0.56
CA SER A 248 14.67 4.86 1.11
C SER A 248 15.29 4.16 2.31
N VAL A 249 14.68 4.34 3.48
CA VAL A 249 15.05 3.63 4.71
C VAL A 249 14.88 2.11 4.54
N GLN A 250 13.93 1.70 3.71
CA GLN A 250 13.60 0.29 3.52
C GLN A 250 14.58 -0.43 2.58
N SER A 251 14.86 0.14 1.41
CA SER A 251 15.78 -0.50 0.45
C SER A 251 17.26 -0.17 0.74
N GLY A 252 17.53 0.80 1.63
CA GLY A 252 18.89 1.22 1.96
C GLY A 252 19.60 1.92 0.79
N SER A 253 18.85 2.59 -0.07
CA SER A 253 19.39 3.17 -1.32
C SER A 253 18.79 4.53 -1.67
N PHE A 254 19.47 5.29 -2.52
CA PHE A 254 18.99 6.57 -3.04
C PHE A 254 17.97 6.34 -4.16
N VAL A 255 16.76 6.86 -3.99
CA VAL A 255 15.60 6.63 -4.89
C VAL A 255 15.40 7.78 -5.87
N GLY A 256 16.01 8.94 -5.63
CA GLY A 256 16.04 10.06 -6.57
C GLY A 256 16.09 11.44 -5.90
N SER A 257 15.56 12.44 -6.61
CA SER A 257 15.60 13.84 -6.18
C SER A 257 14.71 14.12 -4.97
N GLN A 258 14.90 15.29 -4.36
CA GLN A 258 14.08 15.80 -3.25
C GLN A 258 12.56 15.82 -3.55
N GLN A 259 12.16 15.94 -4.82
CA GLN A 259 10.73 15.94 -5.17
C GLN A 259 10.06 14.61 -4.85
N LYS A 260 10.76 13.49 -5.03
CA LYS A 260 10.26 12.17 -4.65
C LYS A 260 10.02 12.02 -3.15
N TYR A 261 10.78 12.74 -2.31
CA TYR A 261 10.52 12.79 -0.88
C TYR A 261 9.19 13.49 -0.57
N LEU A 262 8.85 14.57 -1.28
CA LEU A 262 7.57 15.26 -1.11
C LEU A 262 6.39 14.39 -1.57
N GLU A 263 6.56 13.66 -2.67
CA GLU A 263 5.57 12.68 -3.15
C GLU A 263 5.37 11.57 -2.11
N GLY A 264 6.46 10.99 -1.60
CA GLY A 264 6.41 9.98 -0.53
C GLY A 264 5.74 10.49 0.74
N LEU A 265 6.00 11.74 1.13
CA LEU A 265 5.38 12.39 2.28
C LEU A 265 3.86 12.50 2.11
N GLN A 266 3.38 12.92 0.94
CA GLN A 266 1.94 13.03 0.64
C GLN A 266 1.25 11.67 0.74
N ILE A 267 1.86 10.63 0.15
CA ILE A 267 1.34 9.25 0.21
C ILE A 267 1.29 8.76 1.66
N ALA A 268 2.37 8.98 2.42
CA ALA A 268 2.45 8.61 3.82
C ALA A 268 1.42 9.35 4.69
N GLU A 269 1.16 10.64 4.42
CA GLU A 269 0.14 11.42 5.12
C GLU A 269 -1.27 10.92 4.85
N ALA A 270 -1.61 10.61 3.60
CA ALA A 270 -2.90 10.00 3.26
C ALA A 270 -3.08 8.67 4.01
N ALA A 271 -2.05 7.82 4.01
CA ALA A 271 -2.08 6.54 4.72
C ALA A 271 -2.21 6.69 6.24
N ARG A 272 -1.48 7.64 6.85
CA ARG A 272 -1.59 7.96 8.29
C ARG A 272 -2.96 8.52 8.66
N MET A 273 -3.53 9.39 7.82
CA MET A 273 -4.88 9.92 8.04
C MET A 273 -5.92 8.81 8.00
N TYR A 274 -5.77 7.87 7.07
CA TYR A 274 -6.64 6.72 6.96
C TYR A 274 -6.49 5.76 8.16
N SER A 275 -5.26 5.45 8.59
CA SER A 275 -5.00 4.53 9.70
C SER A 275 -5.35 5.09 11.08
N LYS A 276 -5.45 6.42 11.23
CA LYS A 276 -5.85 7.09 12.48
C LYS A 276 -7.18 6.58 13.05
N ASN A 277 -8.07 6.08 12.20
CA ASN A 277 -9.37 5.51 12.59
C ASN A 277 -9.29 4.02 12.97
N GLY A 278 -8.09 3.46 13.18
CA GLY A 278 -7.87 2.03 13.46
C GLY A 278 -7.80 1.15 12.20
N ASN A 279 -7.89 1.76 11.02
CA ASN A 279 -7.89 1.05 9.75
C ASN A 279 -6.50 0.52 9.38
N ALA A 280 -6.46 -0.61 8.67
CA ALA A 280 -5.22 -1.20 8.16
C ALA A 280 -4.91 -0.69 6.76
N VAL A 281 -3.65 -0.34 6.51
CA VAL A 281 -3.14 0.01 5.18
C VAL A 281 -2.51 -1.24 4.58
N PHE A 282 -2.83 -1.57 3.32
CA PHE A 282 -2.32 -2.77 2.66
C PHE A 282 -1.32 -2.45 1.54
N ASP A 283 -0.44 -3.41 1.26
CA ASP A 283 0.46 -3.43 0.11
C ASP A 283 -0.20 -4.00 -1.16
N ASP A 284 -1.43 -4.50 -1.04
CA ASP A 284 -2.24 -5.06 -2.11
C ASP A 284 -3.60 -4.34 -2.18
N ARG A 285 -3.96 -3.88 -3.38
CA ARG A 285 -5.17 -3.09 -3.63
C ARG A 285 -6.44 -3.92 -3.49
N MET A 286 -6.38 -5.20 -3.83
CA MET A 286 -7.45 -6.16 -3.68
C MET A 286 -7.72 -6.44 -2.21
N LEU A 287 -6.67 -6.68 -1.42
CA LEU A 287 -6.83 -6.87 0.04
C LEU A 287 -7.42 -5.61 0.68
N SER A 288 -6.94 -4.43 0.29
CA SER A 288 -7.51 -3.15 0.75
C SER A 288 -9.00 -3.02 0.42
N PHE A 289 -9.41 -3.38 -0.80
CA PHE A 289 -10.81 -3.38 -1.20
C PHE A 289 -11.66 -4.31 -0.30
N ILE A 290 -11.23 -5.55 -0.14
CA ILE A 290 -11.96 -6.55 0.65
C ILE A 290 -12.06 -6.11 2.11
N TYR A 291 -10.98 -5.60 2.69
CA TYR A 291 -10.97 -5.11 4.05
C TYR A 291 -12.00 -4.00 4.27
N ASN A 292 -12.10 -3.05 3.33
CA ASN A 292 -12.97 -1.89 3.45
C ASN A 292 -14.45 -2.19 3.18
N TYR A 293 -14.73 -3.08 2.25
CA TYR A 293 -16.10 -3.25 1.74
C TYR A 293 -16.73 -4.59 2.11
N TRP A 294 -15.95 -5.63 2.42
CA TRP A 294 -16.45 -6.99 2.63
C TRP A 294 -16.13 -7.58 4.01
N ASP A 295 -14.87 -7.54 4.44
CA ASP A 295 -14.43 -8.25 5.63
C ASP A 295 -13.34 -7.50 6.40
N VAL A 296 -13.74 -6.78 7.45
CA VAL A 296 -12.82 -6.04 8.34
C VAL A 296 -11.86 -6.99 9.09
N LYS A 297 -12.19 -8.30 9.22
CA LYS A 297 -11.29 -9.28 9.84
C LYS A 297 -10.14 -9.70 8.93
N LEU A 298 -10.09 -9.21 7.68
CA LEU A 298 -8.99 -9.48 6.76
C LEU A 298 -7.64 -9.05 7.34
N LYS A 299 -7.59 -7.95 8.11
CA LYS A 299 -6.39 -7.45 8.79
C LYS A 299 -5.70 -8.52 9.64
N SER A 300 -6.46 -9.36 10.36
CA SER A 300 -5.89 -10.41 11.19
C SER A 300 -5.49 -11.67 10.42
N ARG A 301 -6.10 -11.92 9.25
CA ARG A 301 -5.77 -13.08 8.41
C ARG A 301 -4.54 -12.83 7.56
N TYR A 302 -4.35 -11.60 7.10
CA TYR A 302 -3.24 -11.17 6.23
C TYR A 302 -2.38 -10.11 6.91
N ALA A 303 -1.89 -10.40 8.11
CA ALA A 303 -1.09 -9.45 8.89
C ALA A 303 0.22 -9.05 8.17
N ASP A 304 0.80 -9.96 7.38
CA ASP A 304 2.04 -9.73 6.62
C ASP A 304 1.86 -8.70 5.49
N HIS A 305 0.63 -8.48 5.04
CA HIS A 305 0.27 -7.49 4.02
C HIS A 305 -0.12 -6.13 4.62
N VAL A 306 -0.15 -6.02 5.95
CA VAL A 306 -0.47 -4.76 6.63
C VAL A 306 0.81 -3.94 6.77
N LEU A 307 0.81 -2.76 6.14
CA LEU A 307 1.93 -1.86 6.13
C LEU A 307 1.97 -1.01 7.40
N ASP A 308 3.11 -1.06 8.11
CA ASP A 308 3.41 -0.14 9.21
C ASP A 308 4.02 1.16 8.66
N VAL A 309 3.17 2.18 8.50
CA VAL A 309 3.60 3.51 8.05
C VAL A 309 4.14 4.30 9.23
N LYS A 310 5.48 4.45 9.28
CA LYS A 310 6.17 5.18 10.35
C LYS A 310 5.61 6.57 10.56
N SER A 311 5.59 7.04 11.81
CA SER A 311 5.14 8.39 12.11
C SER A 311 6.10 9.45 11.55
N LEU A 312 5.61 10.67 11.36
CA LEU A 312 6.45 11.78 10.91
C LEU A 312 7.60 12.05 11.91
N ASN A 313 7.36 11.84 13.21
CA ASN A 313 8.37 12.01 14.24
C ASN A 313 9.50 10.98 14.13
N ASP A 314 9.15 9.72 13.84
CA ASP A 314 10.14 8.65 13.67
C ASP A 314 11.02 8.90 12.45
N LEU A 315 10.42 9.29 11.32
CA LEU A 315 11.17 9.64 10.11
C LEU A 315 12.07 10.86 10.34
N ASN A 316 11.58 11.89 11.03
CA ASN A 316 12.39 13.06 11.38
C ASN A 316 13.55 12.71 12.32
N GLN A 317 13.37 11.77 13.25
CA GLN A 317 14.43 11.29 14.11
C GLN A 317 15.50 10.52 13.32
N ILE A 318 15.08 9.61 12.43
CA ILE A 318 15.99 8.88 11.53
C ILE A 318 16.76 9.86 10.65
N GLN A 319 16.07 10.80 10.00
CA GLN A 319 16.71 11.82 9.16
C GLN A 319 17.69 12.68 9.97
N GLY A 320 17.35 12.99 11.24
CA GLY A 320 18.23 13.70 12.17
C GLY A 320 19.55 12.99 12.38
N SER A 321 19.45 11.70 12.71
CA SER A 321 20.60 10.83 12.95
C SER A 321 21.48 10.69 11.69
N LEU A 322 20.86 10.47 10.53
CA LEU A 322 21.57 10.32 9.26
C LEU A 322 22.28 11.62 8.84
N ALA A 323 21.61 12.78 8.96
CA ALA A 323 22.21 14.06 8.57
C ALA A 323 23.48 14.40 9.35
N VAL A 324 23.50 14.14 10.66
CA VAL A 324 24.68 14.36 11.50
C VAL A 324 25.78 13.37 11.13
N THR A 325 25.42 12.11 10.92
CA THR A 325 26.35 11.04 10.54
C THR A 325 27.01 11.32 9.19
N ASP A 326 26.23 11.65 8.16
CA ASP A 326 26.74 12.01 6.83
C ASP A 326 27.60 13.29 6.87
N GLY A 327 27.22 14.27 7.71
CA GLY A 327 27.99 15.49 7.91
C GLY A 327 29.38 15.21 8.46
N ILE A 328 29.49 14.33 9.46
CA ILE A 328 30.79 13.90 10.02
C ILE A 328 31.61 13.16 8.96
N VAL A 329 31.01 12.22 8.23
CA VAL A 329 31.69 11.47 7.16
C VAL A 329 32.21 12.43 6.08
N ALA A 330 31.38 13.36 5.60
CA ALA A 330 31.78 14.38 4.63
C ALA A 330 32.98 15.21 5.15
N ALA A 331 32.96 15.56 6.44
CA ALA A 331 34.05 16.29 7.09
C ALA A 331 35.37 15.52 7.07
N LEU A 332 35.32 14.23 7.44
CA LEU A 332 36.48 13.35 7.49
C LEU A 332 37.06 13.10 6.10
N MET A 333 36.19 12.85 5.11
CA MET A 333 36.60 12.64 3.72
C MET A 333 37.31 13.88 3.15
N ALA A 334 36.78 15.08 3.39
CA ALA A 334 37.39 16.30 2.90
C ALA A 334 38.69 16.68 3.64
N ARG A 335 38.89 16.22 4.89
CA ARG A 335 40.17 16.36 5.60
C ARG A 335 41.22 15.41 5.04
N SER A 336 40.86 14.17 4.74
CA SER A 336 41.80 13.15 4.22
C SER A 336 42.39 13.51 2.84
N THR A 337 41.67 14.31 2.05
CA THR A 337 42.07 14.73 0.71
C THR A 337 42.91 16.02 0.68
N ARG A 338 43.01 16.76 1.79
CA ARG A 338 43.72 18.05 1.84
C ARG A 338 45.10 17.91 2.50
N THR A 339 46.15 18.17 1.72
CA THR A 339 47.55 18.20 2.17
C THR A 339 47.98 19.50 2.85
N SER A 340 47.14 20.54 2.88
CA SER A 340 47.47 21.84 3.50
C SER A 340 46.41 22.34 4.47
N CYS A 341 46.87 22.66 5.67
CA CYS A 341 46.17 23.26 6.80
C CYS A 341 45.75 24.71 6.47
N ASP A 342 44.51 24.98 5.99
CA ASP A 342 43.88 26.30 6.30
C ASP A 342 42.41 26.53 5.93
N THR A 343 41.71 25.66 5.20
CA THR A 343 40.28 25.90 4.91
C THR A 343 39.39 25.11 5.87
N LYS A 344 38.83 25.80 6.87
CA LYS A 344 37.76 25.28 7.75
C LYS A 344 36.63 24.71 6.89
N LEU A 345 36.50 23.39 6.86
CA LEU A 345 35.39 22.78 6.15
C LEU A 345 34.09 23.09 6.90
N ASP A 346 33.16 23.76 6.24
CA ASP A 346 31.87 24.08 6.82
C ASP A 346 30.94 22.90 6.57
N VAL A 347 30.78 22.04 7.58
CA VAL A 347 29.79 20.94 7.60
C VAL A 347 28.39 21.48 7.92
N GLN A 348 28.35 22.67 8.52
CA GLN A 348 27.13 23.36 8.91
C GLN A 348 26.15 23.54 7.73
N PRO A 349 26.57 23.93 6.50
CA PRO A 349 25.72 23.93 5.31
C PRO A 349 25.01 22.62 5.00
N ILE A 350 25.62 21.44 5.24
CA ILE A 350 24.98 20.15 4.95
C ILE A 350 23.85 19.91 5.95
N ILE A 351 24.13 20.12 7.24
CA ILE A 351 23.16 19.96 8.32
C ILE A 351 22.04 21.00 8.21
N GLU A 352 22.38 22.26 7.95
CA GLU A 352 21.41 23.34 7.75
C GLU A 352 20.57 23.13 6.50
N ARG A 353 21.14 22.56 5.43
CA ARG A 353 20.38 22.20 4.23
C ARG A 353 19.43 21.03 4.49
N VAL A 354 19.83 20.01 5.25
CA VAL A 354 18.91 18.92 5.61
C VAL A 354 17.84 19.39 6.62
N ASP A 355 18.21 20.24 7.57
CA ASP A 355 17.30 20.76 8.61
C ASP A 355 16.33 21.82 8.06
N SER A 356 16.75 22.68 7.13
CA SER A 356 15.87 23.66 6.48
C SER A 356 14.79 23.01 5.61
N LEU A 357 15.03 21.78 5.17
CA LEU A 357 14.09 20.99 4.39
C LEU A 357 13.12 20.17 5.27
N ARG A 358 13.23 20.24 6.61
CA ARG A 358 12.22 19.71 7.53
C ARG A 358 11.12 20.73 7.79
N ALA A 359 9.88 20.26 7.85
CA ALA A 359 8.72 21.09 8.19
C ALA A 359 8.85 21.80 9.57
N ASP A 360 9.61 21.22 10.49
CA ASP A 360 9.78 21.69 11.89
C ASP A 360 11.04 22.53 12.16
N SER A 361 11.67 23.07 11.11
CA SER A 361 12.96 23.80 11.17
C SER A 361 13.04 24.96 12.17
N LYS A 362 11.89 25.47 12.66
CA LYS A 362 11.84 26.58 13.63
C LYS A 362 12.10 26.17 15.08
N ARG A 363 11.90 24.90 15.47
CA ARG A 363 11.94 24.49 16.90
C ARG A 363 13.26 23.87 17.38
N ARG A 364 14.14 23.39 16.49
CA ARG A 364 15.40 22.68 16.85
C ARG A 364 16.71 23.40 16.52
N ARG A 365 16.67 24.65 16.06
CA ARG A 365 17.84 25.45 15.63
C ARG A 365 18.92 25.74 16.70
N LYS A 366 18.85 25.15 17.90
CA LYS A 366 19.75 25.44 19.03
C LYS A 366 20.71 24.30 19.41
N GLN A 367 20.69 23.14 18.74
CA GLN A 367 21.30 21.93 19.31
C GLN A 367 22.73 21.61 18.83
N PHE A 368 23.21 22.18 17.72
CA PHE A 368 24.58 21.98 17.24
C PHE A 368 25.26 23.30 16.90
N THR A 369 26.29 23.67 17.65
CA THR A 369 27.19 24.75 17.25
C THR A 369 28.29 24.15 16.38
N ARG A 370 28.78 24.92 15.41
CA ARG A 370 29.93 24.52 14.57
C ARG A 370 31.11 23.96 15.37
N SER A 371 31.35 24.52 16.56
CA SER A 371 32.39 24.06 17.48
C SER A 371 32.15 22.62 17.94
N THR A 372 30.95 22.22 18.35
CA THR A 372 30.70 20.87 18.88
C THR A 372 30.87 19.79 17.81
N LEU A 373 30.56 20.12 16.55
CA LEU A 373 30.74 19.17 15.45
C LEU A 373 32.21 18.96 15.10
N GLU A 374 33.02 20.03 15.05
CA GLU A 374 34.46 19.91 14.86
C GLU A 374 35.12 19.03 15.95
N GLU A 375 34.66 19.18 17.20
CA GLU A 375 35.12 18.37 18.33
C GLU A 375 34.78 16.89 18.17
N VAL A 376 33.55 16.59 17.73
CA VAL A 376 33.11 15.21 17.46
C VAL A 376 33.87 14.61 16.29
N CYS A 377 34.13 15.36 15.22
CA CYS A 377 34.92 14.87 14.09
C CYS A 377 36.34 14.48 14.51
N ILE A 378 37.01 15.27 15.35
CA ILE A 378 38.35 14.93 15.88
C ILE A 378 38.31 13.63 16.69
N ALA A 379 37.28 13.47 17.54
CA ALA A 379 37.12 12.27 18.35
C ALA A 379 36.87 11.02 17.49
N VAL A 380 35.98 11.13 16.49
CA VAL A 380 35.66 10.06 15.55
C VAL A 380 36.88 9.69 14.70
N GLU A 381 37.63 10.67 14.21
CA GLU A 381 38.84 10.45 13.40
C GLU A 381 39.86 9.59 14.16
N LEU A 382 40.14 9.94 15.42
CA LEU A 382 41.04 9.15 16.27
C LEU A 382 40.46 7.76 16.57
N LEU A 383 39.17 7.67 16.88
CA LEU A 383 38.51 6.39 17.16
C LEU A 383 38.61 5.43 15.97
N MET A 384 38.35 5.92 14.76
CA MET A 384 38.42 5.11 13.53
C MET A 384 39.88 4.76 13.17
N ALA A 385 40.84 5.67 13.40
CA ALA A 385 42.27 5.39 13.21
C ALA A 385 42.79 4.30 14.16
N LEU A 386 42.38 4.32 15.44
CA LEU A 386 42.69 3.28 16.43
C LEU A 386 42.06 1.93 16.08
N LYS A 387 40.90 1.92 15.42
CA LYS A 387 40.23 0.69 15.01
C LYS A 387 40.95 0.00 13.86
N ASN A 388 41.50 0.79 12.92
CA ASN A 388 42.22 0.32 11.73
C ASN A 388 43.67 -0.13 11.98
N THR A 389 44.20 0.06 13.19
CA THR A 389 45.56 -0.39 13.56
C THR A 389 45.54 -1.86 14.01
N THR A 390 46.35 -2.73 13.37
CA THR A 390 46.31 -4.19 13.58
C THR A 390 47.36 -4.75 14.54
N ASP A 391 48.45 -4.05 14.84
CA ASP A 391 49.57 -4.64 15.60
C ASP A 391 50.17 -3.66 16.63
N ASN A 392 50.27 -4.10 17.89
CA ASN A 392 51.07 -3.53 18.99
C ASN A 392 50.57 -2.30 19.78
N GLN A 393 49.30 -1.90 19.69
CA GLN A 393 48.74 -0.79 20.50
C GLN A 393 47.43 -1.12 21.25
N ASP A 394 47.23 -2.39 21.60
CA ASP A 394 46.02 -2.84 22.31
C ASP A 394 45.80 -2.13 23.66
N ASP A 395 46.88 -1.75 24.36
CA ASP A 395 46.80 -0.99 25.61
C ASP A 395 46.22 0.42 25.41
N MET A 396 46.60 1.10 24.32
CA MET A 396 46.06 2.43 24.01
C MET A 396 44.62 2.34 23.51
N LYS A 397 44.33 1.32 22.69
CA LYS A 397 42.99 1.07 22.15
C LYS A 397 41.98 0.77 23.25
N SER A 398 42.34 -0.08 24.22
CA SER A 398 41.47 -0.45 25.35
C SER A 398 41.21 0.70 26.32
N LEU A 399 42.17 1.63 26.49
CA LEU A 399 42.03 2.76 27.40
C LEU A 399 41.30 3.96 26.76
N VAL A 400 41.64 4.31 25.52
CA VAL A 400 41.20 5.56 24.88
C VAL A 400 39.91 5.40 24.08
N ALA A 401 39.66 4.24 23.46
CA ALA A 401 38.44 4.05 22.65
C ALA A 401 37.14 4.20 23.46
N PRO A 402 36.99 3.62 24.67
CA PRO A 402 35.78 3.81 25.47
C PRO A 402 35.56 5.28 25.87
N GLU A 403 36.64 6.01 26.14
CA GLU A 403 36.59 7.44 26.47
C GLU A 403 36.10 8.28 25.27
N LEU A 404 36.59 7.97 24.07
CA LEU A 404 36.16 8.62 22.82
C LEU A 404 34.70 8.33 22.51
N GLU A 405 34.27 7.07 22.61
CA GLU A 405 32.88 6.68 22.42
C GLU A 405 31.96 7.42 23.39
N GLN A 406 32.30 7.43 24.68
CA GLN A 406 31.53 8.13 25.71
C GLN A 406 31.46 9.62 25.40
N PHE A 407 32.56 10.23 24.96
CA PHE A 407 32.60 11.64 24.56
C PHE A 407 31.69 11.91 23.36
N ILE A 408 31.77 11.09 22.30
CA ILE A 408 30.95 11.23 21.10
C ILE A 408 29.47 11.08 21.46
N ARG A 409 29.10 10.05 22.21
CA ARG A 409 27.72 9.79 22.64
C ARG A 409 27.15 10.92 23.48
N LYS A 410 27.96 11.50 24.38
CA LYS A 410 27.56 12.62 25.21
C LYS A 410 27.36 13.90 24.41
N THR A 411 28.19 14.13 23.40
CA THR A 411 28.21 15.39 22.62
C THR A 411 27.26 15.33 21.43
N SER A 412 27.07 14.14 20.85
CA SER A 412 26.24 13.86 19.69
C SER A 412 25.54 12.50 19.82
N PRO A 413 24.45 12.41 20.59
CA PRO A 413 23.78 11.14 20.89
C PRO A 413 23.17 10.48 19.64
N ASN A 414 22.90 11.26 18.59
CA ASN A 414 22.24 10.78 17.38
C ASN A 414 23.20 10.23 16.31
N VAL A 415 24.51 10.18 16.58
CA VAL A 415 25.48 9.64 15.61
C VAL A 415 25.43 8.12 15.59
N ILE A 416 25.45 7.52 14.40
CA ILE A 416 25.53 6.07 14.22
C ILE A 416 27.01 5.74 13.97
N LEU A 417 27.69 5.18 14.98
CA LEU A 417 29.14 4.95 14.90
C LEU A 417 29.46 3.65 14.17
N TYR A 418 28.71 2.60 14.50
CA TYR A 418 29.06 1.23 14.14
C TYR A 418 27.99 0.55 13.29
N ALA A 419 28.43 -0.43 12.50
CA ALA A 419 27.53 -1.26 11.69
C ALA A 419 26.45 -1.97 12.54
N SER A 420 26.76 -2.33 13.78
CA SER A 420 25.81 -2.95 14.72
C SER A 420 24.68 -2.03 15.19
N GLU A 421 24.81 -0.72 14.97
CA GLU A 421 23.83 0.30 15.37
C GLU A 421 22.99 0.77 14.17
N GLU A 422 23.23 0.20 12.99
CA GLU A 422 22.60 0.62 11.77
C GLU A 422 21.12 0.24 11.76
N ILE A 423 20.27 1.27 11.63
CA ILE A 423 18.85 1.09 11.33
C ILE A 423 18.68 0.68 9.86
N CYS A 424 19.59 1.14 8.99
CA CYS A 424 19.63 0.79 7.57
C CYS A 424 21.07 0.41 7.22
N PRO A 425 21.29 -0.59 6.36
CA PRO A 425 22.65 -1.03 6.00
C PRO A 425 23.45 0.12 5.37
N GLY A 426 24.73 0.24 5.75
CA GLY A 426 25.67 1.19 5.15
C GLY A 426 25.50 2.65 5.59
N VAL A 427 24.81 2.91 6.70
CA VAL A 427 24.59 4.28 7.19
C VAL A 427 25.54 4.71 8.30
N SER A 428 26.18 3.78 9.02
CA SER A 428 27.11 4.15 10.09
C SER A 428 28.36 4.84 9.55
N ILE A 429 29.04 5.59 10.41
CA ILE A 429 30.33 6.20 10.08
C ILE A 429 31.31 5.12 9.60
N GLU A 430 31.41 4.01 10.32
CA GLU A 430 32.28 2.89 9.97
C GLU A 430 32.00 2.35 8.57
N SER A 431 30.75 1.98 8.28
CA SER A 431 30.39 1.40 6.98
C SER A 431 30.60 2.39 5.84
N GLN A 432 30.27 3.67 6.04
CA GLN A 432 30.48 4.70 5.04
C GLN A 432 31.97 4.90 4.76
N LEU A 433 32.80 5.11 5.80
CA LEU A 433 34.25 5.31 5.63
C LEU A 433 34.91 4.10 4.95
N HIS A 434 34.49 2.88 5.31
CA HIS A 434 34.96 1.67 4.64
C HIS A 434 34.54 1.62 3.16
N ALA A 435 33.28 1.92 2.85
CA ALA A 435 32.78 1.96 1.47
C ALA A 435 33.51 3.01 0.61
N TYR A 436 33.89 4.15 1.20
CA TYR A 436 34.63 5.22 0.54
C TYR A 436 36.15 4.99 0.52
N LYS A 437 36.65 3.86 1.04
CA LYS A 437 38.10 3.59 1.17
C LYS A 437 38.84 4.75 1.84
N TRP A 438 38.25 5.28 2.91
CA TRP A 438 38.82 6.38 3.66
C TRP A 438 40.18 5.97 4.24
N ASN A 439 41.20 6.79 3.99
CA ASN A 439 42.52 6.63 4.58
C ASN A 439 42.59 7.49 5.85
N PRO A 440 42.77 6.89 7.03
CA PRO A 440 42.91 7.63 8.27
C PRO A 440 44.16 8.52 8.22
N THR A 441 44.09 9.68 8.86
CA THR A 441 45.29 10.44 9.20
C THR A 441 46.19 9.58 10.09
N SER A 442 47.51 9.78 10.00
CA SER A 442 48.46 9.09 10.87
C SER A 442 48.05 9.24 12.34
N LEU A 443 48.11 8.15 13.09
CA LEU A 443 47.62 8.10 14.46
C LEU A 443 48.18 9.22 15.34
N ASP A 444 49.47 9.55 15.19
CA ASP A 444 50.14 10.63 15.93
C ASP A 444 49.47 12.01 15.72
N VAL A 445 49.04 12.28 14.49
CA VAL A 445 48.36 13.54 14.13
C VAL A 445 46.95 13.55 14.71
N ALA A 446 46.20 12.46 14.58
CA ALA A 446 44.86 12.34 15.16
C ALA A 446 44.90 12.47 16.70
N TYR A 447 45.88 11.83 17.34
CA TYR A 447 46.10 11.88 18.78
C TYR A 447 46.52 13.28 19.25
N SER A 448 47.44 13.94 18.54
CA SER A 448 47.84 15.33 18.82
C SER A 448 46.66 16.30 18.74
N ASN A 449 45.79 16.13 17.73
CA ASN A 449 44.59 16.94 17.57
C ASN A 449 43.59 16.72 18.71
N TRP A 450 43.37 15.46 19.11
CA TRP A 450 42.55 15.12 20.27
C TRP A 450 43.11 15.72 21.58
N TYR A 451 44.42 15.63 21.80
CA TYR A 451 45.06 16.18 22.99
C TYR A 451 44.94 17.72 23.05
N LYS A 452 45.18 18.41 21.92
CA LYS A 452 44.97 19.86 21.80
C LYS A 452 43.53 20.25 22.12
N LEU A 453 42.56 19.46 21.64
CA LEU A 453 41.16 19.66 21.95
C LEU A 453 40.87 19.51 23.46
N ARG A 454 41.34 18.42 24.08
CA ARG A 454 41.14 18.18 25.52
C ARG A 454 41.79 19.29 26.37
N LYS A 455 42.99 19.75 26.00
CA LYS A 455 43.67 20.88 26.65
C LYS A 455 42.82 22.16 26.57
N LYS A 456 42.33 22.51 25.39
CA LYS A 456 41.46 23.67 25.17
C LYS A 456 40.15 23.58 25.97
N GLN A 457 39.50 22.42 26.01
CA GLN A 457 38.30 22.21 26.82
C GLN A 457 38.58 22.36 28.32
N ARG A 458 39.72 21.87 28.80
CA ARG A 458 40.15 22.02 30.20
C ARG A 458 40.39 23.48 30.56
N GLU A 459 41.11 24.22 29.71
CA GLU A 459 41.35 25.65 29.88
C GLU A 459 40.02 26.44 29.90
N ASN A 460 39.10 26.13 29.00
CA ASN A 460 37.77 26.74 28.96
C ASN A 460 36.94 26.41 30.22
N ARG A 461 37.03 25.19 30.76
CA ARG A 461 36.33 24.85 32.02
C ARG A 461 36.91 25.62 33.20
N ILE A 462 38.24 25.75 33.28
CA ILE A 462 38.90 26.50 34.35
C ILE A 462 38.54 27.98 34.26
N SER A 463 38.56 28.57 33.06
CA SER A 463 38.16 29.98 32.87
C SER A 463 36.69 30.20 33.20
N THR A 464 35.80 29.29 32.78
CA THR A 464 34.36 29.40 33.11
C THR A 464 34.12 29.23 34.61
N ALA A 465 34.79 28.28 35.26
CA ALA A 465 34.71 28.09 36.71
C ALA A 465 35.25 29.31 37.48
N ALA A 466 36.34 29.91 37.01
CA ALA A 466 36.87 31.16 37.56
C ALA A 466 35.89 32.33 37.39
N VAL A 467 35.26 32.46 36.22
CA VAL A 467 34.23 33.49 35.97
C VAL A 467 33.01 33.28 36.88
N ILE A 468 32.53 32.05 37.03
CA ILE A 468 31.42 31.72 37.93
C ILE A 468 31.80 32.00 39.39
N ALA A 469 33.01 31.63 39.81
CA ALA A 469 33.51 31.90 41.16
C ALA A 469 33.64 33.41 41.42
N CYS A 470 34.17 34.19 40.48
CA CYS A 470 34.23 35.64 40.56
C CYS A 470 32.84 36.28 40.59
N ALA A 471 31.89 35.79 39.78
CA ALA A 471 30.50 36.25 39.81
C ALA A 471 29.82 35.93 41.16
N PHE A 472 30.03 34.73 41.70
CA PHE A 472 29.54 34.36 43.04
C PHE A 472 30.16 35.24 44.13
N LEU A 473 31.47 35.46 44.10
CA LEU A 473 32.17 36.35 45.04
C LEU A 473 31.66 37.80 44.93
N SER A 474 31.33 38.26 43.73
CA SER A 474 30.76 39.60 43.51
C SER A 474 29.35 39.73 44.09
N VAL A 475 28.52 38.71 43.92
CA VAL A 475 27.15 38.64 44.51
C VAL A 475 27.21 38.55 46.04
N VAL A 476 28.13 37.75 46.58
CA VAL A 476 28.36 37.64 48.03
C VAL A 476 28.88 38.97 48.59
N ALA A 477 29.84 39.62 47.94
CA ALA A 477 30.33 40.94 48.37
C ALA A 477 29.24 42.01 48.34
N LEU A 478 28.33 41.98 47.36
CA LEU A 478 27.16 42.88 47.30
C LEU A 478 26.12 42.57 48.39
N ALA A 479 25.97 41.30 48.79
CA ALA A 479 25.06 40.89 49.85
C ALA A 479 25.58 41.27 51.25
N PHE A 480 26.89 41.21 51.48
CA PHE A 480 27.52 41.55 52.77
C PHE A 480 27.96 43.03 52.87
N GLY A 481 28.04 43.77 51.77
CA GLY A 481 28.34 45.22 51.77
C GLY A 481 27.14 46.13 52.06
N ARG A 482 25.97 45.57 52.41
CA ARG A 482 24.73 46.30 52.72
C ARG A 482 24.30 46.21 54.19
N THR A 483 25.12 45.63 55.05
CA THR A 483 25.04 45.73 56.52
C THR A 483 26.05 46.74 57.00
#